data_AF-A0A9D9LET7-F1
#
_entry.id   AF-A0A9D9LET7-F1
#
_cell.length_a   1.000
_cell.length_b   1.000
_cell.length_c   1.000
_cell.angle_alpha   90.00
_cell.angle_beta   90.00
_cell.angle_gamma   90.00
#
_symmetry.space_group_name_H-M   'P 1'
#
loop_
_entity.id
_entity.type
_entity.pdbx_description
1 polymer ?
#
loop_
_entity_poly.entity_id
_entity_poly.type
_entity_poly.pdbx_seq_one_letter_code
_entity_poly.pdbx_strand_id
1 'polypeptide(L)'
;MRRLLSFVLLTFCLTLCCYGLGESPGLAGLPVLPRVDLTVLVENMAGGGPVLGEWGLAYLIEAGKHRILMDTGNGLTLLENARVLEVDLDRLDAIVISHSHSDHTGGLSKVLEACGRVDLFVHPDVFAGRYFREGTRAVKEEWAIPRDQLRRRIRELRETTRPTPICEGVVVTGQVPRVTGFEDTGLRGSVFLDPDMKKEDIVLDDQAIFFRVPEGLVVLLGCAHAGVVNTLEYAARLVGERKIYAVMGGTHLISASPDRMAKTIEAFRKFGIERIMLSHCTGVDAYAQLAAAFPGRCSWPAAGSQIRFGGQHREAATDGGELSVKSRKTIRMEEMTWPEIKQAIESGFKTAVFAVGSTEQHGPHLPEMTDARIGEDVGERIARKLGTALQARTVDVGISEHHLAFAGTISLKPETLSLVLRDYVDSLARHGFTRVVIIPTHGGNFATVRQAIAAARTNHPGLEVIAFTEVLALTGFLERLSVEHGVSAEEAGAHAGESETSMMLALEGDLVKTDRFASGYLGPFGEAESKLLFDKGMRALSANGVLGDPRKASAAKGEGYLEGLADFIISELRLKPAH
;
A
#
# COMPACT_ATOMS: atom_id res chain seq x y z
N MET A 1 -5.61 -73.19 -35.14
CA MET A 1 -5.52 -72.44 -33.86
C MET A 1 -4.51 -71.26 -33.86
N ARG A 2 -4.27 -70.60 -35.00
CA ARG A 2 -3.44 -69.37 -35.08
C ARG A 2 -4.16 -68.14 -35.65
N ARG A 3 -5.49 -68.22 -35.83
CA ARG A 3 -6.33 -67.10 -36.31
C ARG A 3 -7.37 -66.60 -35.30
N LEU A 4 -7.44 -67.19 -34.10
CA LEU A 4 -8.35 -66.74 -33.04
C LEU A 4 -7.66 -65.86 -31.96
N LEU A 5 -6.32 -65.77 -31.96
CA LEU A 5 -5.60 -64.95 -30.97
C LEU A 5 -5.46 -63.47 -31.37
N SER A 6 -5.64 -63.13 -32.65
CA SER A 6 -5.53 -61.73 -33.11
C SER A 6 -6.82 -60.93 -32.94
N PHE A 7 -7.96 -61.58 -32.64
CA PHE A 7 -9.24 -60.88 -32.43
C PHE A 7 -9.50 -60.54 -30.96
N VAL A 8 -8.91 -61.27 -30.00
CA VAL A 8 -9.10 -61.00 -28.56
C VAL A 8 -8.15 -59.89 -28.05
N LEU A 9 -6.99 -59.68 -28.70
CA LEU A 9 -6.11 -58.56 -28.35
C LEU A 9 -6.58 -57.20 -28.92
N LEU A 10 -7.38 -57.18 -29.98
CA LEU A 10 -7.83 -55.92 -30.58
C LEU A 10 -9.06 -55.32 -29.88
N THR A 11 -9.86 -56.13 -29.18
CA THR A 11 -11.01 -55.64 -28.40
C THR A 11 -10.62 -55.20 -26.98
N PHE A 12 -9.47 -55.65 -26.46
CA PHE A 12 -8.97 -55.18 -25.16
C PHE A 12 -8.20 -53.85 -25.25
N CYS A 13 -7.68 -53.49 -26.43
CA CYS A 13 -7.06 -52.17 -26.67
C CYS A 13 -8.06 -51.06 -27.04
N LEU A 14 -9.30 -51.39 -27.40
CA LEU A 14 -10.33 -50.40 -27.79
C LEU A 14 -11.38 -50.11 -26.70
N THR A 15 -11.26 -50.74 -25.52
CA THR A 15 -12.18 -50.50 -24.39
C THR A 15 -11.49 -49.94 -23.13
N LEU A 16 -10.23 -49.49 -23.27
CA LEU A 16 -9.54 -48.62 -22.29
C LEU A 16 -9.39 -47.17 -22.79
N CYS A 17 -10.01 -46.84 -23.93
CA CYS A 17 -9.99 -45.49 -24.50
C CYS A 17 -11.20 -44.62 -24.09
N CYS A 18 -12.04 -45.10 -23.15
CA CYS A 18 -13.27 -44.41 -22.74
C CYS A 18 -13.37 -44.11 -21.23
N TYR A 19 -12.32 -44.35 -20.45
CA TYR A 19 -12.10 -43.63 -19.18
C TYR A 19 -10.80 -42.84 -19.33
N GLY A 20 -10.86 -41.81 -20.18
CA GLY A 20 -9.85 -40.78 -20.17
C GLY A 20 -9.85 -40.14 -18.79
N LEU A 21 -8.82 -40.45 -17.99
CA LEU A 21 -8.19 -39.43 -17.17
C LEU A 21 -7.76 -38.35 -18.16
N GLY A 22 -8.68 -37.43 -18.45
CA GLY A 22 -8.46 -36.36 -19.40
C GLY A 22 -7.28 -35.55 -18.90
N GLU A 23 -6.13 -35.69 -19.57
CA GLU A 23 -5.11 -34.68 -19.48
C GLU A 23 -5.75 -33.39 -20.00
N SER A 24 -6.12 -32.50 -19.06
CA SER A 24 -6.54 -31.15 -19.39
C SER A 24 -5.49 -30.54 -20.32
N PRO A 25 -5.88 -29.93 -21.46
CA PRO A 25 -4.92 -29.29 -22.34
C PRO A 25 -4.11 -28.28 -21.52
N GLY A 26 -2.79 -28.44 -21.49
CA GLY A 26 -1.91 -27.55 -20.74
C GLY A 26 -2.14 -26.10 -21.15
N LEU A 27 -2.30 -25.21 -20.17
CA LEU A 27 -2.38 -23.77 -20.33
C LEU A 27 -0.98 -23.14 -20.41
N ALA A 28 -0.01 -23.86 -21.00
CA ALA A 28 1.38 -23.40 -21.15
C ALA A 28 1.52 -22.09 -21.96
N GLY A 29 0.49 -21.73 -22.73
CA GLY A 29 0.39 -20.46 -23.46
C GLY A 29 -0.50 -19.41 -22.80
N LEU A 30 -0.84 -19.53 -21.51
CA LEU A 30 -1.69 -18.54 -20.83
C LEU A 30 -1.06 -17.13 -20.96
N PRO A 31 -1.81 -16.13 -21.49
CA PRO A 31 -1.30 -14.77 -21.66
C PRO A 31 -0.78 -14.18 -20.35
N VAL A 32 0.34 -13.46 -20.45
CA VAL A 32 0.88 -12.67 -19.34
C VAL A 32 0.16 -11.33 -19.32
N LEU A 33 -0.64 -11.10 -18.28
CA LEU A 33 -1.36 -9.85 -18.10
C LEU A 33 -0.37 -8.76 -17.70
N PRO A 34 -0.37 -7.60 -18.40
CA PRO A 34 0.58 -6.54 -18.10
C PRO A 34 0.31 -5.88 -16.76
N ARG A 35 -0.90 -5.99 -16.20
CA ARG A 35 -1.32 -5.46 -14.89
C ARG A 35 -2.64 -6.10 -14.46
N VAL A 36 -2.76 -6.39 -13.16
CA VAL A 36 -4.00 -6.76 -12.47
C VAL A 36 -4.08 -6.00 -11.16
N ASP A 37 -5.19 -5.30 -10.92
CA ASP A 37 -5.48 -4.67 -9.63
C ASP A 37 -6.52 -5.48 -8.86
N LEU A 38 -6.37 -5.51 -7.54
CA LEU A 38 -7.24 -6.22 -6.61
C LEU A 38 -7.66 -5.28 -5.49
N THR A 39 -8.94 -5.32 -5.15
CA THR A 39 -9.48 -4.65 -3.96
C THR A 39 -10.13 -5.69 -3.07
N VAL A 40 -9.70 -5.78 -1.81
CA VAL A 40 -10.31 -6.64 -0.81
C VAL A 40 -11.59 -5.97 -0.30
N LEU A 41 -12.74 -6.47 -0.73
CA LEU A 41 -14.05 -5.91 -0.36
C LEU A 41 -14.57 -6.50 0.95
N VAL A 42 -14.26 -7.76 1.23
CA VAL A 42 -14.66 -8.45 2.45
C VAL A 42 -13.48 -9.24 2.99
N GLU A 43 -13.24 -9.10 4.29
CA GLU A 43 -12.27 -9.90 5.05
C GLU A 43 -12.64 -9.87 6.55
N ASN A 44 -12.13 -10.82 7.32
CA ASN A 44 -12.34 -10.94 8.77
C ASN A 44 -11.97 -9.67 9.54
N MET A 45 -10.94 -8.96 9.08
CA MET A 45 -10.47 -7.71 9.67
C MET A 45 -10.72 -6.53 8.73
N ALA A 46 -11.13 -5.41 9.32
CA ALA A 46 -11.14 -4.11 8.65
C ALA A 46 -9.71 -3.55 8.54
N GLY A 47 -9.36 -3.01 7.38
CA GLY A 47 -8.14 -2.23 7.19
C GLY A 47 -8.30 -0.77 7.65
N GLY A 48 -7.33 0.08 7.30
CA GLY A 48 -7.43 1.53 7.55
C GLY A 48 -8.49 2.19 6.65
N GLY A 49 -9.34 3.04 7.23
CA GLY A 49 -10.41 3.76 6.52
C GLY A 49 -11.83 3.37 6.98
N PRO A 50 -12.87 3.86 6.30
CA PRO A 50 -14.27 3.68 6.70
C PRO A 50 -14.87 2.31 6.33
N VAL A 51 -14.08 1.24 6.40
CA VAL A 51 -14.46 -0.12 5.99
C VAL A 51 -14.80 -1.01 7.20
N LEU A 52 -15.62 -2.02 6.97
CA LEU A 52 -16.06 -2.98 7.99
C LEU A 52 -15.49 -4.38 7.71
N GLY A 53 -15.10 -5.09 8.78
CA GLY A 53 -14.74 -6.50 8.73
C GLY A 53 -15.95 -7.40 8.98
N GLU A 54 -15.98 -8.58 8.35
CA GLU A 54 -16.89 -9.67 8.68
C GLU A 54 -16.19 -11.01 8.47
N TRP A 55 -16.62 -12.06 9.17
CA TRP A 55 -16.17 -13.41 8.83
C TRP A 55 -16.63 -13.76 7.41
N GLY A 56 -15.70 -13.70 6.45
CA GLY A 56 -15.94 -13.95 5.03
C GLY A 56 -14.84 -13.38 4.14
N LEU A 57 -15.02 -13.57 2.83
CA LEU A 57 -14.04 -13.15 1.84
C LEU A 57 -14.70 -12.66 0.56
N ALA A 58 -14.16 -11.58 -0.02
CA ALA A 58 -14.50 -11.14 -1.37
C ALA A 58 -13.40 -10.24 -1.96
N TYR A 59 -13.09 -10.46 -3.24
CA TYR A 59 -12.12 -9.67 -3.99
C TYR A 59 -12.75 -9.10 -5.26
N LEU A 60 -12.60 -7.81 -5.50
CA LEU A 60 -12.72 -7.26 -6.84
C LEU A 60 -11.39 -7.41 -7.57
N ILE A 61 -11.42 -7.99 -8.76
CA ILE A 61 -10.27 -8.23 -9.64
C ILE A 61 -10.47 -7.42 -10.91
N GLU A 62 -9.55 -6.53 -11.22
CA GLU A 62 -9.55 -5.71 -12.44
C GLU A 62 -8.38 -6.14 -13.35
N ALA A 63 -8.72 -6.83 -14.44
CA ALA A 63 -7.78 -7.35 -15.42
C ALA A 63 -8.07 -6.74 -16.81
N GLY A 64 -7.32 -5.68 -17.16
CA GLY A 64 -7.57 -4.90 -18.37
C GLY A 64 -8.92 -4.20 -18.30
N LYS A 65 -9.84 -4.54 -19.21
CA LYS A 65 -11.22 -4.00 -19.20
C LYS A 65 -12.19 -4.81 -18.34
N HIS A 66 -11.76 -5.96 -17.83
CA HIS A 66 -12.62 -6.92 -17.15
C HIS A 66 -12.65 -6.71 -15.64
N ARG A 67 -13.85 -6.73 -15.07
CA ARG A 67 -14.10 -6.65 -13.62
C ARG A 67 -14.74 -7.95 -13.14
N ILE A 68 -14.02 -8.67 -12.29
CA ILE A 68 -14.42 -9.98 -11.78
C ILE A 68 -14.54 -9.87 -10.26
N LEU A 69 -15.68 -10.27 -9.71
CA LEU A 69 -15.84 -10.42 -8.26
C LEU A 69 -15.61 -11.88 -7.89
N MET A 70 -14.62 -12.17 -7.05
CA MET A 70 -14.45 -13.49 -6.45
C MET A 70 -15.06 -13.48 -5.05
N ASP A 71 -15.98 -14.41 -4.81
CA ASP A 71 -16.77 -14.54 -3.58
C ASP A 71 -17.55 -13.28 -3.20
N THR A 72 -18.38 -13.40 -2.16
CA THR A 72 -19.38 -12.38 -1.81
C THR A 72 -19.51 -12.15 -0.30
N GLY A 73 -18.59 -12.70 0.49
CA GLY A 73 -18.67 -12.60 1.95
C GLY A 73 -19.89 -13.32 2.53
N ASN A 74 -20.14 -13.05 3.82
CA ASN A 74 -21.34 -13.47 4.55
C ASN A 74 -22.54 -12.55 4.24
N GLY A 75 -22.25 -11.36 3.70
CA GLY A 75 -23.26 -10.47 3.12
C GLY A 75 -23.70 -9.32 4.04
N LEU A 76 -22.93 -9.00 5.09
CA LEU A 76 -23.16 -7.82 5.92
C LEU A 76 -22.41 -6.60 5.39
N THR A 77 -21.15 -6.78 4.96
CA THR A 77 -20.25 -5.64 4.71
C THR A 77 -19.99 -5.35 3.23
N LEU A 78 -20.13 -6.31 2.31
CA LEU A 78 -19.69 -6.16 0.91
C LEU A 78 -20.22 -4.89 0.24
N LEU A 79 -21.54 -4.66 0.26
CA LEU A 79 -22.16 -3.50 -0.41
C LEU A 79 -21.73 -2.19 0.24
N GLU A 80 -21.60 -2.16 1.56
CA GLU A 80 -21.18 -0.95 2.27
C GLU A 80 -19.70 -0.64 2.00
N ASN A 81 -18.84 -1.66 2.04
CA ASN A 81 -17.44 -1.54 1.70
C ASN A 81 -17.26 -1.11 0.24
N ALA A 82 -18.03 -1.69 -0.69
CA ALA A 82 -18.01 -1.24 -2.08
C ALA A 82 -18.42 0.23 -2.21
N ARG A 83 -19.47 0.66 -1.49
CA ARG A 83 -19.92 2.06 -1.48
C ARG A 83 -18.86 3.02 -0.95
N VAL A 84 -18.25 2.73 0.20
CA VAL A 84 -17.25 3.64 0.81
C VAL A 84 -15.90 3.64 0.09
N LEU A 85 -15.59 2.56 -0.64
CA LEU A 85 -14.40 2.46 -1.50
C LEU A 85 -14.66 2.94 -2.93
N GLU A 86 -15.86 3.47 -3.21
CA GLU A 86 -16.27 3.94 -4.55
C GLU A 86 -16.15 2.86 -5.64
N VAL A 87 -16.35 1.60 -5.26
CA VAL A 87 -16.37 0.45 -6.17
C VAL A 87 -17.74 0.33 -6.81
N ASP A 88 -17.77 0.55 -8.11
CA ASP A 88 -18.96 0.38 -8.95
C ASP A 88 -19.18 -1.10 -9.30
N LEU A 89 -20.13 -1.73 -8.59
CA LEU A 89 -20.56 -3.11 -8.80
C LEU A 89 -21.45 -3.30 -10.04
N ASP A 90 -22.04 -2.24 -10.60
CA ASP A 90 -22.90 -2.36 -11.79
C ASP A 90 -22.10 -2.77 -13.04
N ARG A 91 -20.80 -2.49 -13.01
CA ARG A 91 -19.85 -2.76 -14.11
C ARG A 91 -19.13 -4.11 -14.00
N LEU A 92 -19.61 -5.03 -13.17
CA LEU A 92 -19.06 -6.38 -13.12
C LEU A 92 -19.31 -7.12 -14.43
N ASP A 93 -18.31 -7.86 -14.90
CA ASP A 93 -18.44 -8.79 -16.02
C ASP A 93 -18.76 -10.20 -15.54
N ALA A 94 -18.15 -10.60 -14.43
CA ALA A 94 -18.27 -11.95 -13.89
C ALA A 94 -18.25 -11.97 -12.36
N ILE A 95 -18.92 -12.98 -11.81
CA ILE A 95 -18.79 -13.39 -10.41
C ILE A 95 -18.29 -14.83 -10.38
N VAL A 96 -17.32 -15.13 -9.53
CA VAL A 96 -16.76 -16.47 -9.33
C VAL A 96 -16.96 -16.86 -7.87
N ILE A 97 -17.61 -17.98 -7.62
CA ILE A 97 -17.75 -18.54 -6.27
C ILE A 97 -16.70 -19.63 -6.07
N SER A 98 -15.84 -19.46 -5.07
CA SER A 98 -14.76 -20.38 -4.74
C SER A 98 -15.27 -21.71 -4.18
N HIS A 99 -16.33 -21.69 -3.35
CA HIS A 99 -17.03 -22.85 -2.81
C HIS A 99 -18.32 -22.41 -2.09
N SER A 100 -19.12 -23.36 -1.59
CA SER A 100 -20.49 -23.12 -1.12
C SER A 100 -20.67 -22.49 0.26
N HIS A 101 -19.62 -22.30 1.07
CA HIS A 101 -19.83 -21.87 2.45
C HIS A 101 -20.45 -20.46 2.52
N SER A 102 -21.22 -20.21 3.58
CA SER A 102 -22.00 -18.98 3.74
C SER A 102 -21.15 -17.72 3.73
N ASP A 103 -19.93 -17.80 4.24
CA ASP A 103 -18.95 -16.72 4.34
C ASP A 103 -18.27 -16.38 3.00
N HIS A 104 -18.62 -17.11 1.94
CA HIS A 104 -18.25 -16.82 0.55
C HIS A 104 -19.47 -16.56 -0.34
N THR A 105 -20.65 -17.07 0.01
CA THR A 105 -21.87 -17.03 -0.82
C THR A 105 -22.99 -16.16 -0.27
N GLY A 106 -22.92 -15.75 0.99
CA GLY A 106 -24.01 -15.07 1.71
C GLY A 106 -24.38 -13.71 1.14
N GLY A 107 -23.42 -13.00 0.52
CA GLY A 107 -23.68 -11.74 -0.16
C GLY A 107 -24.24 -11.87 -1.58
N LEU A 108 -24.25 -13.06 -2.20
CA LEU A 108 -24.50 -13.22 -3.63
C LEU A 108 -25.86 -12.66 -4.08
N SER A 109 -26.93 -12.91 -3.32
CA SER A 109 -28.26 -12.38 -3.68
C SER A 109 -28.27 -10.85 -3.70
N LYS A 110 -27.61 -10.21 -2.72
CA LYS A 110 -27.53 -8.75 -2.61
C LYS A 110 -26.65 -8.15 -3.71
N VAL A 111 -25.55 -8.81 -4.05
CA VAL A 111 -24.70 -8.39 -5.18
C VAL A 111 -25.46 -8.47 -6.50
N LEU A 112 -26.16 -9.57 -6.77
CA LEU A 112 -27.00 -9.73 -7.97
C LEU A 112 -28.21 -8.78 -8.02
N GLU A 113 -28.53 -8.11 -6.91
CA GLU A 113 -29.49 -7.00 -6.85
C GLU A 113 -28.85 -5.65 -7.16
N ALA A 114 -27.57 -5.49 -6.83
CA ALA A 114 -26.82 -4.26 -6.98
C ALA A 114 -26.04 -4.16 -8.30
N CYS A 115 -25.91 -5.27 -9.06
CA CYS A 115 -25.16 -5.30 -10.32
C CYS A 115 -26.03 -5.58 -11.55
N GLY A 116 -25.51 -5.23 -12.73
CA GLY A 116 -26.02 -5.67 -14.02
C GLY A 116 -25.91 -7.19 -14.24
N ARG A 117 -26.30 -7.67 -15.42
CA ARG A 117 -26.23 -9.11 -15.75
C ARG A 117 -24.79 -9.57 -15.98
N VAL A 118 -24.31 -10.43 -15.09
CA VAL A 118 -22.95 -10.99 -15.04
C VAL A 118 -22.89 -12.47 -15.43
N ASP A 119 -21.74 -12.95 -15.90
CA ASP A 119 -21.47 -14.39 -15.99
C ASP A 119 -21.13 -14.92 -14.58
N LEU A 120 -21.83 -15.97 -14.14
CA LEU A 120 -21.61 -16.57 -12.82
C LEU A 120 -20.90 -17.91 -12.97
N PHE A 121 -19.67 -18.01 -12.45
CA PHE A 121 -18.84 -19.20 -12.47
C PHE A 121 -18.92 -19.92 -11.13
N VAL A 122 -19.37 -21.18 -11.14
CA VAL A 122 -19.49 -22.00 -9.93
C VAL A 122 -19.18 -23.45 -10.25
N HIS A 123 -18.61 -24.19 -9.30
CA HIS A 123 -18.58 -25.64 -9.42
C HIS A 123 -20.01 -26.19 -9.19
N PRO A 124 -20.48 -27.23 -9.93
CA PRO A 124 -21.85 -27.74 -9.78
C PRO A 124 -22.19 -28.24 -8.38
N ASP A 125 -21.21 -28.70 -7.61
CA ASP A 125 -21.41 -29.13 -6.21
C ASP A 125 -21.69 -27.97 -5.24
N VAL A 126 -21.57 -26.71 -5.68
CA VAL A 126 -22.01 -25.56 -4.87
C VAL A 126 -23.51 -25.66 -4.50
N PHE A 127 -24.28 -26.38 -5.33
CA PHE A 127 -25.71 -26.60 -5.17
C PHE A 127 -26.06 -27.81 -4.30
N ALA A 128 -25.06 -28.58 -3.85
CA ALA A 128 -25.29 -29.74 -3.02
C ALA A 128 -25.82 -29.33 -1.64
N GLY A 129 -26.81 -30.08 -1.14
CA GLY A 129 -27.29 -29.94 0.22
C GLY A 129 -26.24 -30.45 1.21
N ARG A 130 -25.89 -29.64 2.19
CA ARG A 130 -24.92 -29.96 3.23
C ARG A 130 -25.59 -30.01 4.59
N TYR A 131 -24.93 -30.71 5.51
CA TYR A 131 -25.41 -30.93 6.86
C TYR A 131 -24.26 -30.77 7.86
N PHE A 132 -24.43 -29.90 8.85
CA PHE A 132 -23.52 -29.81 9.99
C PHE A 132 -23.93 -30.78 11.09
N ARG A 133 -22.92 -31.31 11.77
CA ARG A 133 -23.13 -32.10 12.99
C ARG A 133 -23.38 -31.18 14.18
N GLU A 134 -24.53 -31.35 14.82
CA GLU A 134 -24.84 -30.78 16.13
C GLU A 134 -25.06 -31.93 17.14
N GLY A 135 -23.99 -32.28 17.85
CA GLY A 135 -23.97 -33.45 18.73
C GLY A 135 -24.19 -34.76 17.96
N THR A 136 -25.37 -35.35 18.10
CA THR A 136 -25.78 -36.59 17.40
C THR A 136 -26.73 -36.33 16.24
N ARG A 137 -27.08 -35.06 15.96
CA ARG A 137 -28.03 -34.67 14.91
C ARG A 137 -27.30 -34.05 13.71
N ALA A 138 -27.90 -34.22 12.54
CA ALA A 138 -27.54 -33.52 11.33
C ALA A 138 -28.49 -32.33 11.12
N VAL A 139 -27.94 -31.13 10.99
CA VAL A 139 -28.69 -29.90 10.71
C VAL A 139 -28.40 -29.47 9.28
N LYS A 140 -29.43 -29.35 8.46
CA LYS A 140 -29.29 -28.97 7.04
C LYS A 140 -28.85 -27.51 6.93
N GLU A 141 -27.87 -27.24 6.07
CA GLU A 141 -27.47 -25.88 5.70
C GLU A 141 -28.55 -25.17 4.90
N GLU A 142 -28.83 -23.91 5.24
CA GLU A 142 -29.87 -23.11 4.58
C GLU A 142 -29.32 -22.12 3.54
N TRP A 143 -28.00 -21.95 3.44
CA TRP A 143 -27.35 -20.98 2.54
C TRP A 143 -26.94 -21.55 1.17
N ALA A 144 -27.33 -22.78 0.85
CA ALA A 144 -27.12 -23.33 -0.49
C ALA A 144 -27.79 -22.44 -1.55
N ILE A 145 -27.03 -22.01 -2.56
CA ILE A 145 -27.52 -21.08 -3.60
C ILE A 145 -28.67 -21.75 -4.37
N PRO A 146 -29.92 -21.27 -4.31
CA PRO A 146 -30.99 -21.94 -5.04
C PRO A 146 -30.87 -21.66 -6.55
N ARG A 147 -30.75 -22.72 -7.37
CA ARG A 147 -30.55 -22.61 -8.84
C ARG A 147 -31.63 -21.77 -9.53
N ASP A 148 -32.84 -21.80 -9.02
CA ASP A 148 -34.00 -21.05 -9.51
C ASP A 148 -33.89 -19.54 -9.24
N GLN A 149 -33.25 -19.13 -8.14
CA GLN A 149 -33.03 -17.72 -7.79
C GLN A 149 -32.00 -17.03 -8.70
N LEU A 150 -31.09 -17.80 -9.31
CA LEU A 150 -30.03 -17.27 -10.18
C LEU A 150 -30.54 -16.85 -11.57
N ARG A 151 -31.51 -17.59 -12.14
CA ARG A 151 -31.85 -17.56 -13.58
C ARG A 151 -32.29 -16.20 -14.12
N ARG A 152 -32.83 -15.32 -13.27
CA ARG A 152 -33.33 -14.00 -13.70
C ARG A 152 -32.28 -12.90 -13.68
N ARG A 153 -31.19 -13.09 -12.92
CA ARG A 153 -30.25 -12.02 -12.58
C ARG A 153 -28.86 -12.18 -13.20
N ILE A 154 -28.49 -13.39 -13.61
CA ILE A 154 -27.23 -13.64 -14.32
C ILE A 154 -27.41 -13.60 -15.85
N ARG A 155 -26.31 -13.37 -16.56
CA ARG A 155 -26.19 -13.48 -18.03
C ARG A 155 -26.05 -14.95 -18.44
N GLU A 156 -25.11 -15.65 -17.81
CA GLU A 156 -24.83 -17.06 -18.06
C GLU A 156 -24.38 -17.75 -16.76
N LEU A 157 -24.84 -18.98 -16.51
CA LEU A 157 -24.29 -19.84 -15.47
C LEU A 157 -23.23 -20.75 -16.09
N ARG A 158 -21.97 -20.62 -15.65
CA ARG A 158 -20.85 -21.43 -16.12
C ARG A 158 -20.43 -22.40 -15.02
N GLU A 159 -20.71 -23.69 -15.24
CA GLU A 159 -20.34 -24.74 -14.31
C GLU A 159 -18.89 -25.21 -14.53
N THR A 160 -18.03 -25.05 -13.52
CA THR A 160 -16.58 -25.16 -13.65
C THR A 160 -16.02 -26.40 -12.96
N THR A 161 -16.12 -27.56 -13.61
CA THR A 161 -15.47 -28.82 -13.13
C THR A 161 -14.03 -28.97 -13.58
N ARG A 162 -13.57 -28.09 -14.48
CA ARG A 162 -12.23 -28.09 -15.09
C ARG A 162 -11.74 -26.64 -15.29
N PRO A 163 -10.46 -26.43 -15.60
CA PRO A 163 -9.92 -25.09 -15.80
C PRO A 163 -10.70 -24.37 -16.90
N THR A 164 -11.26 -23.22 -16.56
CA THR A 164 -12.17 -22.47 -17.41
C THR A 164 -11.75 -21.01 -17.44
N PRO A 165 -11.44 -20.44 -18.63
CA PRO A 165 -11.17 -19.02 -18.76
C PRO A 165 -12.38 -18.18 -18.31
N ILE A 166 -12.14 -17.20 -17.45
CA ILE A 166 -13.13 -16.19 -17.06
C ILE A 166 -13.11 -15.05 -18.10
N CYS A 167 -11.90 -14.58 -18.42
CA CYS A 167 -11.60 -13.68 -19.51
C CYS A 167 -10.20 -14.01 -20.06
N GLU A 168 -9.71 -13.22 -21.01
CA GLU A 168 -8.36 -13.41 -21.56
C GLU A 168 -7.30 -13.30 -20.43
N GLY A 169 -6.52 -14.36 -20.21
CA GLY A 169 -5.43 -14.39 -19.22
C GLY A 169 -5.84 -14.70 -17.78
N VAL A 170 -7.13 -14.74 -17.43
CA VAL A 170 -7.62 -15.08 -16.08
C VAL A 170 -8.45 -16.36 -16.12
N VAL A 171 -8.10 -17.34 -15.27
CA VAL A 171 -8.69 -18.68 -15.29
C VAL A 171 -9.14 -19.09 -13.90
N VAL A 172 -10.31 -19.71 -13.80
CA VAL A 172 -10.70 -20.45 -12.59
C VAL A 172 -10.31 -21.92 -12.74
N THR A 173 -9.74 -22.54 -11.71
CA THR A 173 -9.20 -23.90 -11.75
C THR A 173 -10.25 -24.97 -12.02
N GLY A 174 -11.50 -24.69 -11.64
CA GLY A 174 -12.48 -25.74 -11.37
C GLY A 174 -12.02 -26.66 -10.24
N GLN A 175 -12.48 -27.90 -10.24
CA GLN A 175 -12.17 -28.87 -9.18
C GLN A 175 -10.65 -29.10 -9.05
N VAL A 176 -10.14 -28.91 -7.83
CA VAL A 176 -8.72 -29.13 -7.50
C VAL A 176 -8.44 -30.61 -7.18
N PRO A 177 -7.49 -31.27 -7.87
CA PRO A 177 -7.06 -32.63 -7.54
C PRO A 177 -6.31 -32.69 -6.21
N ARG A 178 -6.63 -33.69 -5.36
CA ARG A 178 -5.93 -33.96 -4.10
C ARG A 178 -4.75 -34.90 -4.35
N VAL A 179 -3.55 -34.34 -4.49
CA VAL A 179 -2.31 -35.06 -4.82
C VAL A 179 -1.36 -35.22 -3.63
N THR A 180 -1.58 -34.46 -2.57
CA THR A 180 -0.84 -34.55 -1.31
C THR A 180 -1.55 -35.50 -0.33
N GLY A 181 -0.75 -36.19 0.50
CA GLY A 181 -1.27 -37.10 1.54
C GLY A 181 -1.40 -36.48 2.93
N PHE A 182 -1.11 -35.18 3.08
CA PHE A 182 -1.05 -34.49 4.38
C PHE A 182 -2.05 -33.34 4.53
N GLU A 183 -2.75 -32.97 3.45
CA GLU A 183 -3.77 -31.94 3.48
C GLU A 183 -5.14 -32.55 3.74
N ASP A 184 -5.95 -31.81 4.50
CA ASP A 184 -7.31 -32.18 4.87
C ASP A 184 -8.23 -30.96 4.67
N THR A 185 -9.54 -31.20 4.65
CA THR A 185 -10.53 -30.15 4.40
C THR A 185 -10.74 -29.19 5.56
N GLY A 186 -10.21 -29.51 6.75
CA GLY A 186 -10.50 -28.83 8.00
C GLY A 186 -11.94 -29.01 8.51
N LEU A 187 -12.74 -29.85 7.84
CA LEU A 187 -14.15 -30.09 8.16
C LEU A 187 -14.44 -31.53 8.62
N ARG A 188 -13.40 -32.35 8.78
CA ARG A 188 -13.54 -33.78 9.08
C ARG A 188 -14.39 -33.99 10.33
N GLY A 189 -15.42 -34.82 10.22
CA GLY A 189 -16.37 -35.09 11.29
C GLY A 189 -17.43 -33.99 11.54
N SER A 190 -17.37 -32.86 10.84
CA SER A 190 -18.23 -31.69 11.08
C SER A 190 -19.28 -31.46 10.00
N VAL A 191 -18.94 -31.71 8.72
CA VAL A 191 -19.82 -31.41 7.56
C VAL A 191 -20.03 -32.66 6.71
N PHE A 192 -21.28 -32.88 6.28
CA PHE A 192 -21.73 -34.07 5.58
C PHE A 192 -22.65 -33.72 4.39
N LEU A 193 -22.70 -34.60 3.40
CA LEU A 193 -23.55 -34.48 2.21
C LEU A 193 -24.89 -35.23 2.35
N ASP A 194 -25.11 -35.89 3.49
CA ASP A 194 -26.29 -36.68 3.78
C ASP A 194 -26.75 -36.50 5.24
N PRO A 195 -28.07 -36.61 5.50
CA PRO A 195 -28.63 -36.43 6.85
C PRO A 195 -28.23 -37.55 7.84
N ASP A 196 -27.76 -38.71 7.35
CA ASP A 196 -27.28 -39.79 8.22
C ASP A 196 -25.82 -39.58 8.69
N MET A 197 -25.15 -38.51 8.22
CA MET A 197 -23.73 -38.21 8.49
C MET A 197 -22.77 -39.35 8.11
N LYS A 198 -23.03 -40.04 6.99
CA LYS A 198 -22.18 -41.16 6.50
C LYS A 198 -21.19 -40.74 5.43
N LYS A 199 -21.46 -39.65 4.72
CA LYS A 199 -20.66 -39.12 3.63
C LYS A 199 -20.16 -37.73 4.03
N GLU A 200 -18.95 -37.70 4.56
CA GLU A 200 -18.26 -36.44 4.86
C GLU A 200 -18.14 -35.59 3.59
N ASP A 201 -18.34 -34.29 3.74
CA ASP A 201 -18.10 -33.37 2.65
C ASP A 201 -16.60 -33.15 2.48
N ILE A 202 -16.11 -33.47 1.29
CA ILE A 202 -14.72 -33.21 0.93
C ILE A 202 -14.55 -31.85 0.26
N VAL A 203 -15.62 -31.10 0.01
CA VAL A 203 -15.62 -29.78 -0.65
C VAL A 203 -15.04 -29.91 -2.06
N LEU A 204 -15.72 -30.67 -2.92
CA LEU A 204 -15.32 -30.85 -4.33
C LEU A 204 -15.44 -29.56 -5.13
N ASP A 205 -16.26 -28.63 -4.66
CA ASP A 205 -16.48 -27.32 -5.25
C ASP A 205 -15.38 -26.31 -4.99
N ASP A 206 -14.40 -26.59 -4.12
CA ASP A 206 -13.25 -25.73 -3.88
C ASP A 206 -12.45 -25.48 -5.16
N GLN A 207 -12.41 -24.21 -5.56
CA GLN A 207 -11.72 -23.72 -6.74
C GLN A 207 -11.04 -22.37 -6.47
N ALA A 208 -10.00 -22.09 -7.26
CA ALA A 208 -9.17 -20.89 -7.15
C ALA A 208 -9.13 -20.14 -8.48
N ILE A 209 -8.76 -18.86 -8.44
CA ILE A 209 -8.44 -18.09 -9.65
C ILE A 209 -6.93 -18.02 -9.79
N PHE A 210 -6.42 -18.12 -11.02
CA PHE A 210 -5.01 -17.89 -11.31
C PHE A 210 -4.83 -17.13 -12.62
N PHE A 211 -3.71 -16.42 -12.70
CA PHE A 211 -3.29 -15.66 -13.86
C PHE A 211 -1.78 -15.44 -13.83
N ARG A 212 -1.21 -15.05 -14.96
CA ARG A 212 0.22 -14.72 -15.06
C ARG A 212 0.41 -13.22 -15.19
N VAL A 213 1.40 -12.70 -14.49
CA VAL A 213 1.96 -11.34 -14.63
C VAL A 213 3.45 -11.46 -14.96
N PRO A 214 4.15 -10.37 -15.34
CA PRO A 214 5.57 -10.44 -15.71
C PRO A 214 6.46 -11.11 -14.66
N GLU A 215 6.12 -10.97 -13.37
CA GLU A 215 6.84 -11.56 -12.24
C GLU A 215 6.59 -13.07 -12.08
N GLY A 216 5.49 -13.60 -12.62
CA GLY A 216 5.16 -15.02 -12.62
C GLY A 216 3.70 -15.34 -12.31
N LEU A 217 3.44 -16.60 -11.96
CA LEU A 217 2.11 -17.12 -11.63
C LEU A 217 1.58 -16.53 -10.31
N VAL A 218 0.35 -16.03 -10.34
CA VAL A 218 -0.41 -15.58 -9.16
C VAL A 218 -1.61 -16.50 -8.96
N VAL A 219 -1.84 -16.92 -7.73
CA VAL A 219 -2.97 -17.79 -7.33
C VAL A 219 -3.79 -17.11 -6.24
N LEU A 220 -5.08 -16.88 -6.50
CA LEU A 220 -6.07 -16.34 -5.57
C LEU A 220 -6.97 -17.46 -5.03
N LEU A 221 -7.04 -17.59 -3.72
CA LEU A 221 -7.72 -18.64 -2.98
C LEU A 221 -9.00 -18.09 -2.34
N GLY A 222 -10.03 -18.92 -2.27
CA GLY A 222 -11.14 -18.73 -1.32
C GLY A 222 -10.70 -19.20 0.07
N CYS A 223 -10.91 -20.49 0.35
CA CYS A 223 -10.42 -21.17 1.57
C CYS A 223 -9.37 -22.25 1.30
N ALA A 224 -9.28 -22.77 0.07
CA ALA A 224 -8.38 -23.89 -0.25
C ALA A 224 -8.69 -25.16 0.56
N HIS A 225 -9.97 -25.54 0.67
CA HIS A 225 -10.39 -26.78 1.33
C HIS A 225 -9.85 -28.05 0.64
N ALA A 226 -9.52 -27.99 -0.65
CA ALA A 226 -8.81 -29.07 -1.32
C ALA A 226 -7.34 -29.19 -0.88
N GLY A 227 -6.83 -28.21 -0.13
CA GLY A 227 -5.44 -28.07 0.30
C GLY A 227 -4.72 -27.00 -0.52
N VAL A 228 -4.12 -26.02 0.16
CA VAL A 228 -3.34 -24.96 -0.50
C VAL A 228 -2.21 -25.52 -1.35
N VAL A 229 -1.52 -26.58 -0.92
CA VAL A 229 -0.43 -27.19 -1.71
C VAL A 229 -0.98 -27.91 -2.93
N ASN A 230 -2.09 -28.64 -2.80
CA ASN A 230 -2.81 -29.23 -3.93
C ASN A 230 -3.21 -28.18 -4.98
N THR A 231 -3.77 -27.05 -4.55
CA THR A 231 -4.17 -25.96 -5.43
C THR A 231 -2.98 -25.34 -6.15
N LEU A 232 -1.87 -25.10 -5.44
CA LEU A 232 -0.66 -24.55 -6.02
C LEU A 232 0.02 -25.52 -7.00
N GLU A 233 0.15 -26.80 -6.66
CA GLU A 233 0.64 -27.84 -7.58
C GLU A 233 -0.21 -27.91 -8.84
N TYR A 234 -1.54 -27.83 -8.69
CA TYR A 234 -2.45 -27.89 -9.82
C TYR A 234 -2.31 -26.69 -10.74
N ALA A 235 -2.34 -25.47 -10.20
CA ALA A 235 -2.15 -24.25 -10.98
C ALA A 235 -0.79 -24.24 -11.69
N ALA A 236 0.30 -24.58 -10.98
CA ALA A 236 1.65 -24.71 -11.52
C ALA A 236 1.71 -25.70 -12.70
N ARG A 237 1.11 -26.88 -12.55
CA ARG A 237 1.03 -27.89 -13.61
C ARG A 237 0.24 -27.40 -14.81
N LEU A 238 -0.88 -26.70 -14.60
CA LEU A 238 -1.70 -26.19 -15.69
C LEU A 238 -0.94 -25.21 -16.56
N VAL A 239 -0.19 -24.29 -15.97
CA VAL A 239 0.60 -23.30 -16.74
C VAL A 239 1.98 -23.82 -17.17
N GLY A 240 2.42 -24.97 -16.66
CA GLY A 240 3.75 -25.51 -16.92
C GLY A 240 4.88 -24.74 -16.22
N GLU A 241 4.57 -23.99 -15.15
CA GLU A 241 5.52 -23.21 -14.37
C GLU A 241 5.61 -23.76 -12.95
N ARG A 242 6.81 -24.12 -12.52
CA ARG A 242 7.01 -24.64 -11.16
C ARG A 242 7.07 -23.53 -10.10
N LYS A 243 7.51 -22.34 -10.48
CA LYS A 243 7.63 -21.21 -9.55
C LYS A 243 6.30 -20.45 -9.49
N ILE A 244 5.93 -20.05 -8.28
CA ILE A 244 4.72 -19.25 -8.04
C ILE A 244 5.19 -17.92 -7.46
N TYR A 245 4.83 -16.82 -8.11
CA TYR A 245 5.22 -15.49 -7.65
C TYR A 245 4.44 -15.10 -6.39
N ALA A 246 3.11 -15.25 -6.44
CA ALA A 246 2.25 -14.86 -5.34
C ALA A 246 1.12 -15.86 -5.07
N VAL A 247 0.81 -16.03 -3.79
CA VAL A 247 -0.41 -16.69 -3.31
C VAL A 247 -1.18 -15.72 -2.42
N MET A 248 -2.49 -15.59 -2.65
CA MET A 248 -3.35 -14.69 -1.89
C MET A 248 -4.65 -15.36 -1.46
N GLY A 249 -5.04 -15.18 -0.21
CA GLY A 249 -6.36 -15.55 0.32
C GLY A 249 -6.35 -16.53 1.48
N GLY A 250 -7.49 -17.21 1.68
CA GLY A 250 -7.66 -18.19 2.75
C GLY A 250 -7.00 -19.52 2.43
N THR A 251 -6.23 -20.05 3.39
CA THR A 251 -5.52 -21.34 3.27
C THR A 251 -6.13 -22.46 4.11
N HIS A 252 -7.13 -22.12 4.92
CA HIS A 252 -7.80 -22.98 5.89
C HIS A 252 -6.84 -23.69 6.87
N LEU A 253 -5.80 -22.97 7.28
CA LEU A 253 -4.78 -23.44 8.22
C LEU A 253 -5.08 -23.12 9.69
N ILE A 254 -6.19 -22.45 9.99
CA ILE A 254 -6.56 -22.04 11.36
C ILE A 254 -6.61 -23.19 12.37
N SER A 255 -6.90 -24.40 11.91
CA SER A 255 -6.94 -25.63 12.70
C SER A 255 -5.92 -26.68 12.23
N ALA A 256 -4.91 -26.28 11.45
CA ALA A 256 -3.93 -27.21 10.91
C ALA A 256 -3.08 -27.86 12.00
N SER A 257 -2.81 -29.16 11.85
CA SER A 257 -1.84 -29.85 12.71
C SER A 257 -0.43 -29.30 12.49
N PRO A 258 0.48 -29.44 13.48
CA PRO A 258 1.88 -29.05 13.32
C PRO A 258 2.58 -29.72 12.13
N ASP A 259 2.25 -30.99 11.83
CA ASP A 259 2.79 -31.72 10.68
C ASP A 259 2.32 -31.12 9.34
N ARG A 260 1.01 -30.81 9.23
CA ARG A 260 0.45 -30.13 8.04
C ARG A 260 1.11 -28.77 7.86
N MET A 261 1.26 -27.98 8.93
CA MET A 261 1.89 -26.66 8.87
C MET A 261 3.36 -26.75 8.40
N ALA A 262 4.14 -27.68 8.95
CA ALA A 262 5.53 -27.88 8.55
C ALA A 262 5.68 -28.26 7.06
N LYS A 263 4.83 -29.17 6.58
CA LYS A 263 4.82 -29.60 5.16
C LYS A 263 4.35 -28.49 4.22
N THR A 264 3.38 -27.68 4.64
CA THR A 264 2.96 -26.49 3.87
C THR A 264 4.10 -25.47 3.74
N ILE A 265 4.83 -25.19 4.84
CA ILE A 265 6.00 -24.31 4.81
C ILE A 265 7.07 -24.86 3.85
N GLU A 266 7.34 -26.17 3.90
CA GLU A 266 8.29 -26.80 2.98
C GLU A 266 7.86 -26.68 1.52
N ALA A 267 6.57 -26.89 1.22
CA ALA A 267 6.01 -26.73 -0.11
C ALA A 267 6.12 -25.28 -0.60
N PHE A 268 5.78 -24.29 0.23
CA PHE A 268 5.92 -22.87 -0.11
C PHE A 268 7.38 -22.49 -0.44
N ARG A 269 8.36 -23.07 0.27
CA ARG A 269 9.79 -22.91 -0.09
C ARG A 269 10.11 -23.53 -1.45
N LYS A 270 9.56 -24.71 -1.76
CA LYS A 270 9.79 -25.40 -3.05
C LYS A 270 9.19 -24.65 -4.23
N PHE A 271 8.03 -24.01 -4.05
CA PHE A 271 7.43 -23.13 -5.06
C PHE A 271 8.18 -21.81 -5.22
N GLY A 272 9.00 -21.44 -4.24
CA GLY A 272 9.78 -20.20 -4.28
C GLY A 272 8.90 -18.95 -4.16
N ILE A 273 7.82 -19.02 -3.38
CA ILE A 273 6.83 -17.94 -3.29
C ILE A 273 7.47 -16.65 -2.75
N GLU A 274 7.26 -15.55 -3.48
CA GLU A 274 7.82 -14.25 -3.16
C GLU A 274 6.83 -13.38 -2.38
N ARG A 275 5.53 -13.46 -2.71
CA ARG A 275 4.47 -12.74 -2.01
C ARG A 275 3.43 -13.71 -1.43
N ILE A 276 3.34 -13.75 -0.11
CA ILE A 276 2.45 -14.63 0.65
C ILE A 276 1.41 -13.76 1.36
N MET A 277 0.23 -13.62 0.75
CA MET A 277 -0.78 -12.63 1.13
C MET A 277 -1.99 -13.31 1.75
N LEU A 278 -1.89 -13.63 3.03
CA LEU A 278 -2.81 -14.55 3.70
C LEU A 278 -3.92 -13.80 4.41
N SER A 279 -5.13 -14.33 4.37
CA SER A 279 -6.29 -13.72 5.02
C SER A 279 -7.28 -14.78 5.52
N HIS A 280 -8.39 -14.31 6.09
CA HIS A 280 -9.60 -15.10 6.36
C HIS A 280 -9.31 -16.34 7.23
N CYS A 281 -9.68 -17.53 6.76
CA CYS A 281 -9.57 -18.82 7.44
C CYS A 281 -8.12 -19.33 7.60
N THR A 282 -7.12 -18.57 7.15
CA THR A 282 -5.72 -18.88 7.49
C THR A 282 -5.53 -18.87 9.00
N GLY A 283 -6.11 -17.91 9.71
CA GLY A 283 -5.97 -17.77 11.16
C GLY A 283 -4.64 -17.15 11.61
N VAL A 284 -4.66 -16.50 12.77
CA VAL A 284 -3.54 -15.72 13.31
C VAL A 284 -2.32 -16.59 13.61
N ASP A 285 -2.52 -17.78 14.18
CA ASP A 285 -1.42 -18.69 14.56
C ASP A 285 -0.69 -19.25 13.34
N ALA A 286 -1.42 -19.64 12.29
CA ALA A 286 -0.81 -20.11 11.05
C ALA A 286 -0.10 -18.97 10.30
N TYR A 287 -0.70 -17.77 10.29
CA TYR A 287 -0.06 -16.58 9.75
C TYR A 287 1.27 -16.29 10.46
N ALA A 288 1.30 -16.29 11.79
CA ALA A 288 2.52 -16.05 12.55
C ALA A 288 3.63 -17.06 12.23
N GLN A 289 3.27 -18.35 12.09
CA GLN A 289 4.22 -19.40 11.71
C GLN A 289 4.76 -19.20 10.28
N LEU A 290 3.89 -18.83 9.33
CA LEU A 290 4.31 -18.53 7.95
C LEU A 290 5.17 -17.27 7.89
N ALA A 291 4.80 -16.19 8.59
CA ALA A 291 5.59 -14.96 8.67
C ALA A 291 6.98 -15.19 9.29
N ALA A 292 7.07 -16.05 10.31
CA ALA A 292 8.35 -16.46 10.88
C ALA A 292 9.19 -17.29 9.91
N ALA A 293 8.56 -18.17 9.12
CA ALA A 293 9.25 -19.00 8.13
C ALA A 293 9.67 -18.23 6.87
N PHE A 294 9.00 -17.11 6.56
CA PHE A 294 9.20 -16.27 5.39
C PHE A 294 9.26 -14.76 5.73
N PRO A 295 10.29 -14.29 6.45
CA PRO A 295 10.39 -12.89 6.87
C PRO A 295 10.35 -11.93 5.67
N GLY A 296 9.54 -10.88 5.78
CA GLY A 296 9.39 -9.84 4.74
C GLY A 296 8.58 -10.26 3.51
N ARG A 297 8.08 -11.51 3.45
CA ARG A 297 7.27 -12.01 2.31
C ARG A 297 5.79 -12.16 2.62
N CYS A 298 5.44 -12.20 3.91
CA CYS A 298 4.06 -12.35 4.37
C CYS A 298 3.38 -11.00 4.60
N SER A 299 2.12 -10.88 4.18
CA SER A 299 1.25 -9.76 4.55
C SER A 299 -0.18 -10.25 4.80
N TRP A 300 -0.96 -9.44 5.53
CA TRP A 300 -2.38 -9.68 5.78
C TRP A 300 -3.24 -8.63 5.07
N PRO A 301 -3.78 -8.91 3.87
CA PRO A 301 -4.69 -7.99 3.19
C PRO A 301 -6.05 -7.96 3.90
N ALA A 302 -6.28 -6.95 4.74
CA ALA A 302 -7.57 -6.69 5.37
C ALA A 302 -8.57 -6.04 4.40
N ALA A 303 -9.86 -5.94 4.77
CA ALA A 303 -10.86 -5.22 3.97
C ALA A 303 -10.38 -3.78 3.68
N GLY A 304 -10.59 -3.30 2.45
CA GLY A 304 -10.06 -2.03 1.96
C GLY A 304 -8.65 -2.08 1.37
N SER A 305 -7.92 -3.20 1.53
CA SER A 305 -6.58 -3.33 0.92
C SER A 305 -6.65 -3.31 -0.61
N GLN A 306 -5.79 -2.52 -1.23
CA GLN A 306 -5.60 -2.47 -2.67
C GLN A 306 -4.24 -3.06 -3.05
N ILE A 307 -4.24 -4.04 -3.96
CA ILE A 307 -3.06 -4.81 -4.34
C ILE A 307 -2.91 -4.77 -5.84
N ARG A 308 -1.67 -4.55 -6.31
CA ARG A 308 -1.34 -4.59 -7.73
C ARG A 308 -0.36 -5.72 -8.00
N PHE A 309 -0.62 -6.43 -9.09
CA PHE A 309 0.27 -7.39 -9.72
C PHE A 309 0.59 -6.92 -11.14
N GLY A 310 1.83 -7.11 -11.59
CA GLY A 310 2.29 -6.47 -12.81
C GLY A 310 2.13 -4.94 -12.76
N GLY A 311 1.91 -4.35 -13.93
CA GLY A 311 2.26 -2.98 -14.24
C GLY A 311 3.77 -2.91 -14.45
N GLN A 312 4.29 -1.76 -14.87
CA GLN A 312 5.70 -1.49 -14.55
C GLN A 312 5.81 -1.52 -13.03
N HIS A 313 6.22 -2.66 -12.46
CA HIS A 313 6.71 -2.72 -11.11
C HIS A 313 7.96 -1.85 -11.11
N ARG A 314 7.83 -0.67 -10.49
CA ARG A 314 8.93 -0.06 -9.77
C ARG A 314 9.35 -1.07 -8.69
N GLU A 315 10.25 -2.00 -9.03
CA GLU A 315 11.19 -2.65 -8.10
C GLU A 315 12.25 -3.47 -8.88
N ALA A 316 13.48 -2.96 -8.77
CA ALA A 316 14.82 -3.51 -9.03
C ALA A 316 15.00 -4.89 -9.71
N ALA A 317 15.50 -4.90 -10.95
CA ALA A 317 16.88 -5.30 -11.29
C ALA A 317 17.23 -5.08 -12.78
N THR A 318 18.34 -4.36 -13.00
CA THR A 318 19.25 -4.40 -14.17
C THR A 318 18.67 -4.30 -15.59
N ASP A 319 18.55 -3.08 -16.13
CA ASP A 319 19.33 -2.67 -17.31
C ASP A 319 19.16 -1.16 -17.64
N GLY A 320 20.28 -0.44 -17.54
CA GLY A 320 20.76 0.57 -18.50
C GLY A 320 19.86 1.65 -19.15
N GLY A 321 18.71 2.05 -18.59
CA GLY A 321 17.88 3.12 -19.17
C GLY A 321 17.57 4.27 -18.21
N GLU A 322 17.80 5.51 -18.64
CA GLU A 322 17.66 6.77 -17.89
C GLU A 322 16.42 6.86 -16.97
N LEU A 323 16.68 6.95 -15.66
CA LEU A 323 15.68 7.08 -14.60
C LEU A 323 15.32 8.56 -14.38
N SER A 324 14.14 8.98 -14.88
CA SER A 324 13.57 10.28 -14.52
C SER A 324 12.80 10.21 -13.19
N VAL A 325 12.87 11.27 -12.38
CA VAL A 325 12.22 11.41 -11.06
C VAL A 325 10.72 11.16 -11.04
N LYS A 326 10.02 11.29 -12.18
CA LYS A 326 8.58 10.97 -12.27
C LYS A 326 8.29 9.49 -12.00
N SER A 327 9.33 8.64 -11.98
CA SER A 327 9.28 7.19 -11.77
C SER A 327 9.74 6.70 -10.38
N ARG A 328 9.89 7.54 -9.32
CA ARG A 328 10.11 7.06 -7.93
C ARG A 328 8.89 7.21 -7.00
N LYS A 329 8.62 6.20 -6.15
CA LYS A 329 7.44 6.12 -5.24
C LYS A 329 7.58 7.09 -4.08
N THR A 330 8.79 7.19 -3.56
CA THR A 330 9.23 8.23 -2.63
C THR A 330 10.57 8.79 -3.10
N ILE A 331 10.86 10.02 -2.71
CA ILE A 331 12.21 10.60 -2.81
C ILE A 331 12.82 10.82 -1.42
N ARG A 332 12.12 10.45 -0.34
CA ARG A 332 12.55 10.56 1.05
C ARG A 332 13.44 9.38 1.40
N MET A 333 14.69 9.64 1.77
CA MET A 333 15.66 8.58 2.09
C MET A 333 15.22 7.71 3.27
N GLU A 334 14.51 8.28 4.25
CA GLU A 334 14.02 7.56 5.44
C GLU A 334 12.95 6.51 5.14
N GLU A 335 12.29 6.62 3.99
CA GLU A 335 11.32 5.65 3.48
C GLU A 335 11.96 4.65 2.51
N MET A 336 13.27 4.78 2.27
CA MET A 336 14.05 3.93 1.37
C MET A 336 14.97 3.00 2.17
N THR A 337 15.16 1.80 1.66
CA THR A 337 16.20 0.89 2.14
C THR A 337 17.59 1.36 1.64
N TRP A 338 18.64 1.04 2.39
CA TRP A 338 20.01 1.44 2.01
C TRP A 338 20.44 0.95 0.60
N PRO A 339 20.02 -0.24 0.09
CA PRO A 339 20.32 -0.62 -1.28
C PRO A 339 19.62 0.26 -2.33
N GLU A 340 18.39 0.71 -2.07
CA GLU A 340 17.66 1.62 -2.98
C GLU A 340 18.33 3.00 -3.04
N ILE A 341 18.81 3.51 -1.90
CA ILE A 341 19.57 4.77 -1.84
C ILE A 341 20.87 4.62 -2.63
N LYS A 342 21.62 3.54 -2.41
CA LYS A 342 22.84 3.26 -3.16
C LYS A 342 22.57 3.20 -4.67
N GLN A 343 21.55 2.44 -5.08
CA GLN A 343 21.16 2.32 -6.49
C GLN A 343 20.74 3.68 -7.09
N ALA A 344 20.03 4.53 -6.33
CA ALA A 344 19.65 5.86 -6.77
C ALA A 344 20.86 6.74 -7.04
N ILE A 345 21.83 6.75 -6.13
CA ILE A 345 23.09 7.47 -6.28
C ILE A 345 23.84 6.97 -7.52
N GLU A 346 23.93 5.66 -7.71
CA GLU A 346 24.56 5.04 -8.90
C GLU A 346 23.82 5.40 -10.20
N SER A 347 22.51 5.61 -10.12
CA SER A 347 21.64 5.98 -11.25
C SER A 347 21.55 7.48 -11.53
N GLY A 348 22.41 8.31 -10.91
CA GLY A 348 22.49 9.75 -11.18
C GLY A 348 21.75 10.66 -10.20
N PHE A 349 21.14 10.13 -9.14
CA PHE A 349 20.57 10.95 -8.06
C PHE A 349 21.70 11.47 -7.16
N LYS A 350 22.45 12.45 -7.66
CA LYS A 350 23.67 12.98 -7.03
C LYS A 350 23.44 14.16 -6.10
N THR A 351 22.19 14.62 -5.98
CA THR A 351 21.81 15.73 -5.10
C THR A 351 21.04 15.21 -3.88
N ALA A 352 21.48 15.57 -2.69
CA ALA A 352 20.72 15.41 -1.45
C ALA A 352 20.13 16.76 -1.03
N VAL A 353 18.85 16.78 -0.64
CA VAL A 353 18.15 17.96 -0.14
C VAL A 353 17.71 17.68 1.29
N PHE A 354 17.96 18.56 2.26
CA PHE A 354 17.34 18.43 3.58
C PHE A 354 17.05 19.80 4.19
N ALA A 355 16.02 19.84 5.02
CA ALA A 355 15.66 21.04 5.75
C ALA A 355 16.29 21.07 7.14
N VAL A 356 16.44 22.29 7.67
CA VAL A 356 16.87 22.57 9.03
C VAL A 356 15.77 23.38 9.69
N GLY A 357 14.84 22.67 10.34
CA GLY A 357 13.68 23.23 11.01
C GLY A 357 13.95 23.45 12.51
N SER A 358 12.91 23.26 13.30
CA SER A 358 12.93 23.53 14.74
C SER A 358 11.83 22.77 15.48
N THR A 359 12.00 22.71 16.80
CA THR A 359 10.96 22.33 17.76
C THR A 359 10.75 23.53 18.68
N GLU A 360 9.77 24.37 18.36
CA GLU A 360 9.55 25.64 19.04
C GLU A 360 8.11 26.14 19.02
N GLN A 361 7.81 27.04 19.96
CA GLN A 361 6.48 27.57 20.15
C GLN A 361 5.97 28.23 18.87
N HIS A 362 4.72 27.98 18.51
CA HIS A 362 4.05 28.66 17.40
C HIS A 362 2.71 29.21 17.84
N GLY A 363 2.74 29.99 18.93
CA GLY A 363 1.53 30.53 19.53
C GLY A 363 0.63 29.46 20.13
N PRO A 364 -0.62 29.82 20.48
CA PRO A 364 -1.55 28.90 21.13
C PRO A 364 -2.19 27.87 20.17
N HIS A 365 -2.00 28.03 18.85
CA HIS A 365 -2.79 27.32 17.83
C HIS A 365 -2.00 26.33 16.96
N LEU A 366 -0.68 26.47 16.82
CA LEU A 366 0.14 25.55 16.03
C LEU A 366 0.99 24.64 16.91
N PRO A 367 1.29 23.42 16.43
CA PRO A 367 2.14 22.49 17.15
C PRO A 367 3.63 22.85 17.01
N GLU A 368 4.45 22.44 17.98
CA GLU A 368 5.87 22.86 18.08
C GLU A 368 6.75 22.39 16.91
N MET A 369 6.32 21.40 16.12
CA MET A 369 7.10 20.88 14.97
C MET A 369 6.88 21.67 13.66
N THR A 370 6.20 22.81 13.70
CA THR A 370 5.77 23.58 12.52
C THR A 370 6.91 23.79 11.51
N ASP A 371 8.06 24.31 11.95
CA ASP A 371 9.21 24.59 11.08
C ASP A 371 9.79 23.33 10.44
N ALA A 372 9.89 22.25 11.21
CA ALA A 372 10.42 20.98 10.73
C ALA A 372 9.45 20.35 9.72
N ARG A 373 8.14 20.40 9.98
CA ARG A 373 7.13 19.82 9.11
C ARG A 373 6.98 20.58 7.79
N ILE A 374 7.01 21.91 7.83
CA ILE A 374 7.03 22.76 6.62
C ILE A 374 8.33 22.50 5.85
N GLY A 375 9.48 22.44 6.53
CA GLY A 375 10.76 22.17 5.91
C GLY A 375 10.84 20.80 5.24
N GLU A 376 10.27 19.77 5.87
CA GLU A 376 10.16 18.44 5.26
C GLU A 376 9.36 18.49 3.96
N ASP A 377 8.23 19.19 3.94
CA ASP A 377 7.41 19.29 2.73
C ASP A 377 8.10 20.06 1.60
N VAL A 378 8.66 21.22 1.92
CA VAL A 378 9.38 22.08 0.97
C VAL A 378 10.61 21.35 0.41
N GLY A 379 11.34 20.64 1.28
CA GLY A 379 12.46 19.79 0.88
C GLY A 379 12.04 18.70 -0.10
N GLU A 380 10.88 18.09 0.12
CA GLU A 380 10.32 17.10 -0.80
C GLU A 380 9.99 17.71 -2.16
N ARG A 381 9.26 18.83 -2.18
CA ARG A 381 8.87 19.53 -3.41
C ARG A 381 10.09 19.95 -4.21
N ILE A 382 11.11 20.48 -3.54
CA ILE A 382 12.37 20.86 -4.20
C ILE A 382 13.03 19.62 -4.80
N ALA A 383 13.19 18.53 -4.05
CA ALA A 383 13.82 17.32 -4.56
C ALA A 383 13.07 16.75 -5.79
N ARG A 384 11.74 16.78 -5.77
CA ARG A 384 10.88 16.37 -6.90
C ARG A 384 11.04 17.30 -8.11
N LYS A 385 11.07 18.61 -7.92
CA LYS A 385 11.25 19.58 -9.02
C LYS A 385 12.64 19.50 -9.67
N LEU A 386 13.68 19.17 -8.90
CA LEU A 386 15.05 19.02 -9.43
C LEU A 386 15.22 17.81 -10.33
N GLY A 387 14.42 16.77 -10.18
CA GLY A 387 14.40 15.67 -11.13
C GLY A 387 15.50 14.61 -10.95
N THR A 388 16.52 14.86 -10.13
CA THR A 388 17.63 13.94 -9.80
C THR A 388 18.13 14.14 -8.36
N ALA A 389 17.22 14.41 -7.44
CA ALA A 389 17.53 14.65 -6.04
C ALA A 389 16.75 13.70 -5.12
N LEU A 390 17.36 13.38 -3.98
CA LEU A 390 16.73 12.67 -2.88
C LEU A 390 16.65 13.60 -1.66
N GLN A 391 15.59 13.48 -0.88
CA GLN A 391 15.45 14.19 0.38
C GLN A 391 16.06 13.39 1.53
N ALA A 392 17.09 13.92 2.17
CA ALA A 392 17.60 13.40 3.43
C ALA A 392 16.74 13.87 4.61
N ARG A 393 16.85 13.18 5.76
CA ARG A 393 16.07 13.46 6.97
C ARG A 393 16.17 14.94 7.38
N THR A 394 15.03 15.56 7.67
CA THR A 394 15.00 16.93 8.22
C THR A 394 15.66 16.98 9.60
N VAL A 395 16.38 18.06 9.89
CA VAL A 395 16.86 18.33 11.26
C VAL A 395 15.71 18.98 12.04
N ASP A 396 15.15 18.21 12.97
CA ASP A 396 13.91 18.56 13.69
C ASP A 396 14.13 19.54 14.87
N VAL A 397 15.39 19.79 15.27
CA VAL A 397 15.74 20.70 16.38
C VAL A 397 16.79 21.70 15.92
N GLY A 398 16.46 22.99 16.01
CA GLY A 398 17.29 24.12 15.55
C GLY A 398 17.81 24.99 16.69
N ILE A 399 18.07 26.26 16.38
CA ILE A 399 18.52 27.29 17.33
C ILE A 399 17.35 28.21 17.66
N SER A 400 16.70 27.95 18.79
CA SER A 400 15.44 28.58 19.21
C SER A 400 15.54 29.17 20.59
N GLU A 401 16.74 29.63 20.96
CA GLU A 401 17.01 30.23 22.28
C GLU A 401 16.06 31.41 22.56
N HIS A 402 15.72 32.19 21.53
CA HIS A 402 14.77 33.29 21.59
C HIS A 402 13.32 32.86 21.89
N HIS A 403 12.99 31.57 21.79
CA HIS A 403 11.67 31.00 22.10
C HIS A 403 11.60 30.31 23.47
N LEU A 404 12.72 30.14 24.20
CA LEU A 404 12.77 29.38 25.47
C LEU A 404 11.90 29.93 26.61
N ALA A 405 11.33 31.13 26.46
CA ALA A 405 10.34 31.68 27.39
C ALA A 405 8.96 30.98 27.31
N PHE A 406 8.78 30.05 26.36
CA PHE A 406 7.58 29.27 26.14
C PHE A 406 7.88 27.77 26.30
N ALA A 407 6.95 27.04 26.91
CA ALA A 407 7.15 25.63 27.23
C ALA A 407 6.97 24.75 25.98
N GLY A 408 7.84 23.75 25.82
CA GLY A 408 7.84 22.85 24.67
C GLY A 408 9.03 23.06 23.75
N THR A 409 9.55 24.28 23.68
CA THR A 409 10.69 24.64 22.84
C THR A 409 11.97 23.91 23.27
N ILE A 410 12.66 23.31 22.30
CA ILE A 410 13.96 22.66 22.46
C ILE A 410 14.95 23.36 21.54
N SER A 411 16.05 23.87 22.09
CA SER A 411 17.07 24.60 21.33
C SER A 411 18.44 23.94 21.44
N LEU A 412 19.12 23.81 20.29
CA LEU A 412 20.55 23.55 20.23
C LEU A 412 21.33 24.86 20.39
N LYS A 413 22.61 24.72 20.77
CA LYS A 413 23.59 25.81 20.64
C LYS A 413 24.09 25.90 19.20
N PRO A 414 24.54 27.08 18.72
CA PRO A 414 25.11 27.23 17.38
C PRO A 414 26.25 26.25 17.06
N GLU A 415 27.12 25.97 18.03
CA GLU A 415 28.23 25.03 17.85
C GLU A 415 27.72 23.60 17.69
N THR A 416 26.64 23.24 18.40
CA THR A 416 26.04 21.90 18.30
C THR A 416 25.36 21.69 16.97
N LEU A 417 24.55 22.65 16.51
CA LEU A 417 23.94 22.57 15.18
C LEU A 417 25.01 22.52 14.08
N SER A 418 26.08 23.29 14.21
CA SER A 418 27.21 23.24 13.26
C SER A 418 27.83 21.84 13.17
N LEU A 419 28.00 21.14 14.29
CA LEU A 419 28.50 19.77 14.32
C LEU A 419 27.52 18.77 13.69
N VAL A 420 26.23 18.90 13.98
CA VAL A 420 25.18 18.07 13.35
C VAL A 420 25.20 18.24 11.84
N LEU A 421 25.22 19.48 11.35
CA LEU A 421 25.26 19.78 9.91
C LEU A 421 26.53 19.26 9.24
N ARG A 422 27.68 19.35 9.92
CA ARG A 422 28.93 18.76 9.44
C ARG A 422 28.78 17.25 9.29
N ASP A 423 28.30 16.56 10.31
CA ASP A 423 28.22 15.09 10.30
C ASP A 423 27.18 14.59 9.28
N TYR A 424 26.10 15.36 9.04
CA TYR A 424 25.16 15.14 7.93
C TYR A 424 25.85 15.22 6.57
N VAL A 425 26.56 16.32 6.32
CA VAL A 425 27.28 16.55 5.06
C VAL A 425 28.36 15.49 4.84
N ASP A 426 29.16 15.18 5.87
CA ASP A 426 30.21 14.16 5.82
C ASP A 426 29.64 12.79 5.46
N SER A 427 28.50 12.42 6.04
CA SER A 427 27.83 11.15 5.78
C SER A 427 27.29 11.08 4.35
N LEU A 428 26.63 12.14 3.88
CA LEU A 428 26.10 12.21 2.50
C LEU A 428 27.24 12.19 1.47
N ALA A 429 28.32 12.92 1.71
CA ALA A 429 29.51 12.88 0.88
C ALA A 429 30.08 11.45 0.78
N ARG A 430 30.19 10.77 1.92
CA ARG A 430 30.72 9.39 2.01
C ARG A 430 29.87 8.37 1.24
N HIS A 431 28.56 8.59 1.14
CA HIS A 431 27.66 7.74 0.36
C HIS A 431 27.72 8.00 -1.16
N GLY A 432 28.37 9.08 -1.60
CA GLY A 432 28.61 9.38 -3.02
C GLY A 432 27.67 10.42 -3.62
N PHE A 433 26.98 11.22 -2.80
CA PHE A 433 26.35 12.46 -3.27
C PHE A 433 27.43 13.48 -3.65
N THR A 434 27.21 14.23 -4.73
CA THR A 434 28.14 15.28 -5.21
C THR A 434 27.59 16.68 -5.00
N ARG A 435 26.32 16.80 -4.63
CA ARG A 435 25.66 18.06 -4.28
C ARG A 435 24.78 17.88 -3.05
N VAL A 436 24.84 18.84 -2.12
CA VAL A 436 23.98 18.92 -0.93
C VAL A 436 23.31 20.29 -0.89
N VAL A 437 21.97 20.29 -0.82
CA VAL A 437 21.13 21.48 -0.69
C VAL A 437 20.53 21.51 0.71
N ILE A 438 20.83 22.57 1.46
CA ILE A 438 20.35 22.76 2.83
C ILE A 438 19.30 23.87 2.82
N ILE A 439 18.14 23.63 3.44
CA ILE A 439 17.01 24.57 3.47
C ILE A 439 16.69 24.93 4.93
N PRO A 440 17.15 26.07 5.44
CA PRO A 440 16.68 26.55 6.73
C PRO A 440 15.19 26.95 6.63
N THR A 441 14.36 26.42 7.52
CA THR A 441 12.94 26.79 7.64
C THR A 441 12.61 27.44 8.97
N HIS A 442 13.63 27.70 9.78
CA HIS A 442 13.54 28.47 11.02
C HIS A 442 14.56 29.61 11.00
N GLY A 443 14.12 30.82 11.35
CA GLY A 443 14.92 32.05 11.34
C GLY A 443 16.23 31.94 12.13
N GLY A 444 16.24 31.22 13.26
CA GLY A 444 17.44 31.06 14.09
C GLY A 444 18.57 30.25 13.45
N ASN A 445 18.27 29.46 12.43
CA ASN A 445 19.24 28.53 11.82
C ASN A 445 20.11 29.20 10.75
N PHE A 446 19.66 30.28 10.12
CA PHE A 446 20.24 30.86 8.90
C PHE A 446 21.73 31.23 9.06
N ALA A 447 22.09 31.91 10.16
CA ALA A 447 23.46 32.32 10.40
C ALA A 447 24.42 31.12 10.55
N THR A 448 23.98 30.07 11.25
CA THR A 448 24.76 28.85 11.51
C THR A 448 24.88 27.99 10.26
N VAL A 449 23.80 27.86 9.49
CA VAL A 449 23.84 27.14 8.19
C VAL A 449 24.82 27.81 7.24
N ARG A 450 24.84 29.15 7.16
CA ARG A 450 25.81 29.90 6.36
C ARG A 450 27.26 29.61 6.76
N GLN A 451 27.54 29.49 8.06
CA GLN A 451 28.87 29.11 8.57
C GLN A 451 29.21 27.65 8.24
N ALA A 452 28.25 26.73 8.38
CA ALA A 452 28.44 25.31 8.11
C ALA A 452 28.81 25.04 6.64
N ILE A 453 28.22 25.76 5.68
CA ILE A 453 28.56 25.66 4.25
C ILE A 453 30.03 26.02 4.01
N ALA A 454 30.53 27.10 4.63
CA ALA A 454 31.91 27.54 4.46
C ALA A 454 32.90 26.48 4.96
N ALA A 455 32.59 25.84 6.09
CA ALA A 455 33.38 24.72 6.61
C ALA A 455 33.32 23.48 5.70
N ALA A 456 32.12 23.13 5.22
CA ALA A 456 31.92 21.98 4.34
C ALA A 456 32.71 22.07 3.03
N ARG A 457 32.76 23.26 2.41
CA ARG A 457 33.57 23.51 1.19
C ARG A 457 35.07 23.27 1.40
N THR A 458 35.56 23.50 2.61
CA THR A 458 36.97 23.28 2.96
C THR A 458 37.26 21.79 3.17
N ASN A 459 36.34 21.08 3.83
CA ASN A 459 36.52 19.66 4.17
C ASN A 459 36.22 18.72 2.99
N HIS A 460 35.36 19.13 2.06
CA HIS A 460 34.94 18.35 0.89
C HIS A 460 35.08 19.16 -0.41
N PRO A 461 36.30 19.36 -0.93
CA PRO A 461 36.53 20.22 -2.10
C PRO A 461 35.84 19.71 -3.39
N GLY A 462 35.42 18.44 -3.43
CA GLY A 462 34.66 17.85 -4.54
C GLY A 462 33.13 17.82 -4.35
N LEU A 463 32.62 18.36 -3.23
CA LEU A 463 31.20 18.38 -2.91
C LEU A 463 30.65 19.80 -3.05
N GLU A 464 29.59 19.96 -3.84
CA GLU A 464 28.88 21.23 -3.96
C GLU A 464 27.86 21.36 -2.82
N VAL A 465 28.18 22.17 -1.81
CA VAL A 465 27.25 22.48 -0.71
C VAL A 465 26.66 23.88 -0.90
N ILE A 466 25.33 23.93 -1.00
CA ILE A 466 24.54 25.14 -1.23
C ILE A 466 23.45 25.20 -0.15
N ALA A 467 23.15 26.40 0.33
CA ALA A 467 21.97 26.64 1.15
C ALA A 467 21.39 28.01 0.82
N PHE A 468 20.10 28.17 1.09
CA PHE A 468 19.45 29.47 1.08
C PHE A 468 19.67 30.13 2.46
N THR A 469 20.40 31.25 2.51
CA THR A 469 20.86 31.86 3.77
C THR A 469 20.34 33.26 4.04
N GLU A 470 19.35 33.73 3.27
CA GLU A 470 18.84 35.10 3.36
C GLU A 470 17.45 35.15 4.01
N VAL A 471 17.40 35.18 5.35
CA VAL A 471 16.14 35.13 6.13
C VAL A 471 15.16 36.26 5.77
N LEU A 472 15.64 37.49 5.59
CA LEU A 472 14.79 38.64 5.25
C LEU A 472 14.21 38.54 3.83
N ALA A 473 14.91 37.88 2.92
CA ALA A 473 14.40 37.63 1.58
C ALA A 473 13.25 36.59 1.62
N LEU A 474 13.35 35.58 2.48
CA LEU A 474 12.30 34.59 2.71
C LEU A 474 11.05 35.23 3.32
N THR A 475 11.21 35.95 4.42
CA THR A 475 10.08 36.60 5.11
C THR A 475 9.41 37.62 4.19
N GLY A 476 10.20 38.42 3.48
CA GLY A 476 9.66 39.37 2.49
C GLY A 476 8.95 38.69 1.31
N PHE A 477 9.37 37.48 0.90
CA PHE A 477 8.65 36.70 -0.11
C PHE A 477 7.29 36.21 0.41
N LEU A 478 7.26 35.62 1.61
CA LEU A 478 6.02 35.14 2.23
C LEU A 478 5.05 36.28 2.52
N GLU A 479 5.54 37.45 2.95
CA GLU A 479 4.73 38.66 3.13
C GLU A 479 4.06 39.08 1.82
N ARG A 480 4.82 39.17 0.71
CA ARG A 480 4.25 39.52 -0.60
C ARG A 480 3.18 38.53 -1.04
N LEU A 481 3.43 37.23 -0.87
CA LEU A 481 2.44 36.20 -1.22
C LEU A 481 1.19 36.28 -0.32
N SER A 482 1.36 36.68 0.95
CA SER A 482 0.24 36.95 1.86
C SER A 482 -0.61 38.14 1.41
N VAL A 483 0.04 39.20 0.91
CA VAL A 483 -0.64 40.36 0.33
C VAL A 483 -1.45 39.98 -0.90
N GLU A 484 -0.90 39.13 -1.78
CA GLU A 484 -1.63 38.58 -2.93
C GLU A 484 -2.87 37.77 -2.51
N HIS A 485 -2.81 37.16 -1.33
CA HIS A 485 -3.92 36.43 -0.70
C HIS A 485 -4.85 37.29 0.18
N GLY A 486 -4.74 38.62 0.11
CA GLY A 486 -5.65 39.56 0.77
C GLY A 486 -5.38 39.78 2.27
N VAL A 487 -4.16 39.50 2.73
CA VAL A 487 -3.68 39.76 4.10
C VAL A 487 -2.82 41.02 4.06
N SER A 488 -2.95 41.95 5.02
CA SER A 488 -2.06 43.13 5.01
C SER A 488 -0.62 42.72 5.34
N ALA A 489 0.37 43.55 4.96
CA ALA A 489 1.76 43.27 5.28
C ALA A 489 1.99 43.16 6.80
N GLU A 490 1.33 44.00 7.59
CA GLU A 490 1.40 43.98 9.05
C GLU A 490 0.73 42.76 9.68
N GLU A 491 -0.28 42.18 9.02
CA GLU A 491 -1.00 40.99 9.47
C GLU A 491 -0.30 39.68 9.04
N ALA A 492 0.44 39.69 7.93
CA ALA A 492 1.14 38.51 7.42
C ALA A 492 2.08 37.93 8.49
N GLY A 493 2.90 38.82 9.07
CA GLY A 493 3.80 38.50 10.16
C GLY A 493 4.95 37.57 9.76
N ALA A 494 5.79 37.22 10.74
CA ALA A 494 7.02 36.46 10.54
C ALA A 494 7.11 35.17 11.37
N HIS A 495 6.15 34.90 12.27
CA HIS A 495 6.17 33.74 13.16
C HIS A 495 4.77 33.36 13.65
N ALA A 496 4.36 32.11 13.45
CA ALA A 496 3.01 31.62 13.71
C ALA A 496 1.89 32.49 13.09
N GLY A 497 2.25 33.22 12.04
CA GLY A 497 1.39 34.16 11.33
C GLY A 497 0.47 33.45 10.34
N GLU A 498 -0.06 34.21 9.39
CA GLU A 498 -1.05 33.70 8.44
C GLU A 498 -0.48 32.61 7.52
N SER A 499 0.75 32.78 7.04
CA SER A 499 1.38 31.89 6.06
C SER A 499 1.70 30.52 6.65
N GLU A 500 2.40 30.45 7.79
CA GLU A 500 2.70 29.20 8.50
C GLU A 500 1.44 28.48 8.97
N THR A 501 0.45 29.23 9.45
CA THR A 501 -0.84 28.64 9.83
C THR A 501 -1.54 28.05 8.62
N SER A 502 -1.52 28.73 7.48
CA SER A 502 -2.10 28.23 6.23
C SER A 502 -1.39 26.96 5.76
N MET A 503 -0.06 26.94 5.78
CA MET A 503 0.74 25.77 5.42
C MET A 503 0.42 24.59 6.33
N MET A 504 0.38 24.79 7.65
CA MET A 504 0.05 23.72 8.59
C MET A 504 -1.40 23.25 8.49
N LEU A 505 -2.35 24.10 8.10
CA LEU A 505 -3.72 23.67 7.78
C LEU A 505 -3.77 22.74 6.56
N ALA A 506 -2.89 22.94 5.58
CA ALA A 506 -2.79 22.06 4.41
C ALA A 506 -2.09 20.73 4.73
N LEU A 507 -1.06 20.77 5.59
CA LEU A 507 -0.23 19.61 5.91
C LEU A 507 -0.80 18.72 7.02
N GLU A 508 -1.24 19.35 8.12
CA GLU A 508 -1.57 18.70 9.39
C GLU A 508 -2.80 19.37 10.03
N GLY A 509 -3.87 19.56 9.25
CA GLY A 509 -5.05 20.34 9.67
C GLY A 509 -5.65 19.94 11.03
N ASP A 510 -5.63 18.65 11.36
CA ASP A 510 -6.14 18.12 12.64
C ASP A 510 -5.33 18.58 13.87
N LEU A 511 -4.07 18.96 13.66
CA LEU A 511 -3.17 19.42 14.73
C LEU A 511 -3.32 20.92 14.99
N VAL A 512 -3.86 21.68 14.04
CA VAL A 512 -4.11 23.13 14.16
C VAL A 512 -5.33 23.42 15.04
N LYS A 513 -5.15 24.21 16.10
CA LYS A 513 -6.24 24.58 17.03
C LYS A 513 -6.91 25.87 16.58
N THR A 514 -7.82 25.73 15.61
CA THR A 514 -8.53 26.87 14.98
C THR A 514 -9.33 27.71 15.96
N ASP A 515 -9.80 27.10 17.06
CA ASP A 515 -10.48 27.78 18.16
C ASP A 515 -9.56 28.70 19.00
N ARG A 516 -8.24 28.60 18.80
CA ARG A 516 -7.22 29.36 19.53
C ARG A 516 -6.53 30.43 18.70
N PHE A 517 -7.01 30.72 17.49
CA PHE A 517 -6.43 31.76 16.66
C PHE A 517 -6.46 33.11 17.37
N ALA A 518 -5.28 33.69 17.57
CA ALA A 518 -5.10 34.97 18.23
C ALA A 518 -3.97 35.74 17.54
N SER A 519 -4.24 37.01 17.21
CA SER A 519 -3.21 37.93 16.75
C SER A 519 -2.15 38.14 17.83
N GLY A 520 -0.89 38.28 17.42
CA GLY A 520 0.19 38.66 18.32
C GLY A 520 0.70 40.06 18.00
N TYR A 521 2.01 40.18 17.77
CA TYR A 521 2.60 41.43 17.30
C TYR A 521 2.17 41.71 15.85
N LEU A 522 1.62 42.89 15.59
CA LEU A 522 1.28 43.37 14.25
C LEU A 522 2.17 44.57 13.93
N GLY A 523 2.82 44.54 12.78
CA GLY A 523 3.76 45.58 12.37
C GLY A 523 4.81 45.03 11.40
N PRO A 524 5.69 45.91 10.87
CA PRO A 524 6.77 45.48 10.01
C PRO A 524 7.73 44.56 10.79
N PHE A 525 8.24 43.53 10.13
CA PHE A 525 9.30 42.70 10.68
C PHE A 525 10.59 42.93 9.90
N GLY A 526 11.37 43.93 10.33
CA GLY A 526 12.64 44.31 9.71
C GLY A 526 13.85 43.96 10.56
N GLU A 527 14.98 44.61 10.25
CA GLU A 527 16.24 44.40 10.98
C GLU A 527 16.12 44.76 12.48
N ALA A 528 15.34 45.79 12.83
CA ALA A 528 15.17 46.24 14.20
C ALA A 528 14.41 45.22 15.06
N GLU A 529 13.30 44.69 14.54
CA GLU A 529 12.47 43.69 15.20
C GLU A 529 13.20 42.36 15.28
N SER A 530 13.85 41.93 14.19
CA SER A 530 14.71 40.76 14.18
C SER A 530 15.80 40.87 15.25
N LYS A 531 16.50 42.01 15.35
CA LYS A 531 17.51 42.23 16.39
C LYS A 531 16.91 42.15 17.79
N LEU A 532 15.75 42.77 18.00
CA LEU A 532 15.08 42.75 19.30
C LEU A 532 14.69 41.31 19.70
N LEU A 533 14.17 40.51 18.77
CA LEU A 533 13.83 39.11 18.96
C LEU A 533 15.04 38.28 19.41
N PHE A 534 16.16 38.38 18.69
CA PHE A 534 17.36 37.61 19.00
C PHE A 534 18.08 38.07 20.28
N ASP A 535 18.03 39.38 20.61
CA ASP A 535 18.68 39.92 21.82
C ASP A 535 17.87 39.72 23.10
N LYS A 536 16.53 39.81 23.01
CA LYS A 536 15.62 39.89 24.18
C LYS A 536 14.59 38.77 24.24
N GLY A 537 14.53 37.92 23.23
CA GLY A 537 13.59 36.80 23.12
C GLY A 537 12.20 37.22 22.63
N MET A 538 11.38 36.23 22.30
CA MET A 538 10.05 36.39 21.69
C MET A 538 9.11 37.26 22.52
N ARG A 539 9.19 37.20 23.86
CA ARG A 539 8.38 38.04 24.75
C ARG A 539 8.64 39.54 24.63
N ALA A 540 9.75 39.96 24.01
CA ALA A 540 10.00 41.36 23.74
C ALA A 540 9.07 41.93 22.64
N LEU A 541 8.56 41.07 21.76
CA LEU A 541 7.64 41.44 20.69
C LEU A 541 6.22 40.96 20.95
N SER A 542 6.06 39.74 21.47
CA SER A 542 4.76 39.10 21.57
C SER A 542 4.55 38.33 22.88
N ALA A 543 3.44 38.62 23.56
CA ALA A 543 3.06 37.95 24.81
C ALA A 543 2.59 36.51 24.58
N ASN A 544 1.93 36.24 23.45
CA ASN A 544 1.41 34.91 23.10
C ASN A 544 2.33 34.14 22.15
N GLY A 545 3.45 34.75 21.71
CA GLY A 545 4.45 34.12 20.86
C GLY A 545 4.15 34.18 19.35
N VAL A 546 3.05 34.82 18.94
CA VAL A 546 2.71 35.05 17.54
C VAL A 546 3.28 36.40 17.06
N LEU A 547 3.89 36.43 15.88
CA LEU A 547 4.22 37.64 15.12
C LEU A 547 3.39 37.60 13.84
N GLY A 548 2.25 38.29 13.83
CA GLY A 548 1.23 38.24 12.76
C GLY A 548 -0.19 37.98 13.27
N ASP A 549 -1.08 37.68 12.33
CA ASP A 549 -2.48 37.32 12.58
C ASP A 549 -2.90 36.04 11.81
N PRO A 550 -3.10 34.90 12.49
CA PRO A 550 -3.45 33.65 11.83
C PRO A 550 -4.91 33.58 11.37
N ARG A 551 -5.78 34.54 11.73
CA ARG A 551 -7.23 34.43 11.54
C ARG A 551 -7.68 34.36 10.07
N LYS A 552 -6.84 34.83 9.14
CA LYS A 552 -7.12 34.77 7.69
C LYS A 552 -6.54 33.52 7.01
N ALA A 553 -5.93 32.62 7.77
CA ALA A 553 -5.28 31.42 7.25
C ALA A 553 -6.29 30.42 6.68
N SER A 554 -5.87 29.67 5.66
CA SER A 554 -6.66 28.57 5.10
C SER A 554 -5.78 27.51 4.44
N ALA A 555 -6.23 26.25 4.42
CA ALA A 555 -5.51 25.17 3.77
C ALA A 555 -5.27 25.43 2.27
N ALA A 556 -6.22 26.08 1.57
CA ALA A 556 -6.08 26.41 0.15
C ALA A 556 -4.92 27.38 -0.12
N LYS A 557 -4.73 28.38 0.75
CA LYS A 557 -3.55 29.27 0.68
C LYS A 557 -2.27 28.51 1.04
N GLY A 558 -2.36 27.59 2.00
CA GLY A 558 -1.25 26.75 2.45
C GLY A 558 -0.53 26.02 1.32
N GLU A 559 -1.30 25.37 0.44
CA GLU A 559 -0.75 24.69 -0.73
C GLU A 559 -0.02 25.67 -1.68
N GLY A 560 -0.58 26.88 -1.85
CA GLY A 560 0.04 27.96 -2.63
C GLY A 560 1.35 28.45 -2.03
N TYR A 561 1.42 28.62 -0.70
CA TYR A 561 2.65 28.97 0.01
C TYR A 561 3.71 27.90 -0.15
N LEU A 562 3.37 26.61 0.01
CA LEU A 562 4.32 25.50 -0.09
C LEU A 562 4.92 25.36 -1.49
N GLU A 563 4.10 25.41 -2.54
CA GLU A 563 4.57 25.42 -3.93
C GLU A 563 5.42 26.66 -4.23
N GLY A 564 4.93 27.84 -3.86
CA GLY A 564 5.61 29.11 -4.09
C GLY A 564 6.97 29.17 -3.40
N LEU A 565 7.07 28.65 -2.18
CA LEU A 565 8.31 28.60 -1.41
C LEU A 565 9.35 27.68 -2.05
N ALA A 566 8.93 26.50 -2.52
CA ALA A 566 9.79 25.58 -3.25
C ALA A 566 10.34 26.22 -4.55
N ASP A 567 9.46 26.87 -5.32
CA ASP A 567 9.86 27.56 -6.57
C ASP A 567 10.78 28.75 -6.32
N PHE A 568 10.50 29.54 -5.28
CA PHE A 568 11.33 30.67 -4.88
C PHE A 568 12.75 30.21 -4.51
N ILE A 569 12.88 29.18 -3.66
CA ILE A 569 14.19 28.66 -3.24
C ILE A 569 14.97 28.08 -4.42
N ILE A 570 14.31 27.33 -5.32
CA ILE A 570 14.95 26.81 -6.54
C ILE A 570 15.50 27.94 -7.40
N SER A 571 14.72 29.01 -7.58
CA SER A 571 15.11 30.20 -8.34
C SER A 571 16.30 30.90 -7.72
N GLU A 572 16.25 31.21 -6.43
CA GLU A 572 17.31 31.92 -5.70
C GLU A 572 18.62 31.14 -5.67
N LEU A 573 18.54 29.82 -5.49
CA LEU A 573 19.71 28.94 -5.53
C LEU A 573 20.16 28.57 -6.94
N ARG A 574 19.46 29.05 -7.98
CA ARG A 574 19.72 28.76 -9.41
C ARG A 574 19.83 27.26 -9.68
N LEU A 575 19.03 26.47 -8.97
CA LEU A 575 19.05 25.02 -9.12
C LEU A 575 18.39 24.68 -10.45
N LYS A 576 19.11 23.98 -11.32
CA LYS A 576 18.60 23.57 -12.63
C LYS A 576 17.94 22.19 -12.52
N PRO A 577 16.73 22.00 -13.07
CA PRO A 577 16.19 20.67 -13.28
C PRO A 577 17.14 19.85 -14.17
N ALA A 578 17.23 18.54 -13.93
CA ALA A 578 17.84 17.65 -14.90
C ALA A 578 17.03 17.67 -16.20
N HIS A 579 17.70 17.91 -17.33
CA HIS A 579 17.10 17.86 -18.67
C HIS A 579 16.77 16.43 -19.08
#